data_AF-A0A496XYI4-F1
#
_entry.id   AF-A0A496XYI4-F1
#
_cell.length_a   1.000
_cell.length_b   1.000
_cell.length_c   1.000
_cell.angle_alpha   90.00
_cell.angle_beta   90.00
_cell.angle_gamma   90.00
#
_symmetry.space_group_name_H-M   'P 1'
#
loop_
_entity.id
_entity.type
_entity.pdbx_description
1 polymer ?
#
loop_
_entity_poly.entity_id
_entity_poly.type
_entity_poly.pdbx_seq_one_letter_code
_entity_poly.pdbx_strand_id
1 'polypeptide(L)'
;MMIFCGIDEAGRGPLCGPLVVAGVILNNKIDGLNDSKKLSAKNRDILYDKIVLNSNYFISFSSNYEIDKYGLSCCMSKSIKEIIKNIKADLYLIDGNTTFKVPNISNEIKADQKYHEVMCSSILAKVSRDRHMISQHKLYPNYGFDKNKGYGTKTHYEAIKKYGLTPIHRKSFKIVI
;
A
#
# COMPACT_ATOMS: atom_id res chain seq x y z
N MET A 1 2.15 -5.53 -28.77
CA MET A 1 3.00 -5.75 -27.58
C MET A 1 2.05 -5.84 -26.40
N MET A 2 2.13 -6.88 -25.57
CA MET A 2 1.19 -7.08 -24.46
C MET A 2 1.45 -6.04 -23.37
N ILE A 3 0.42 -5.29 -22.98
CA ILE A 3 0.49 -4.29 -21.91
C ILE A 3 0.26 -5.00 -20.58
N PHE A 4 1.25 -4.91 -19.70
CA PHE A 4 1.26 -5.58 -18.41
C PHE A 4 1.15 -4.56 -17.26
N CYS A 5 0.24 -4.81 -16.33
CA CYS A 5 0.03 -4.01 -15.12
C CYS A 5 0.34 -4.85 -13.88
N GLY A 6 1.37 -4.47 -13.13
CA GLY A 6 1.64 -5.01 -11.81
C GLY A 6 0.80 -4.32 -10.75
N ILE A 7 0.41 -5.03 -9.70
CA ILE A 7 -0.40 -4.53 -8.58
C ILE A 7 0.22 -5.02 -7.26
N ASP A 8 0.34 -4.13 -6.28
CA ASP A 8 0.74 -4.48 -4.92
C ASP A 8 0.14 -3.49 -3.90
N GLU A 9 0.17 -3.84 -2.62
CA GLU A 9 -0.39 -3.06 -1.53
C GLU A 9 0.58 -2.73 -0.39
N ALA A 10 0.21 -1.70 0.38
CA ALA A 10 0.80 -1.39 1.67
C ALA A 10 -0.30 -1.13 2.70
N GLY A 11 -0.08 -1.62 3.93
CA GLY A 11 -0.92 -1.23 5.06
C GLY A 11 -2.05 -2.20 5.44
N ARG A 12 -1.93 -3.50 5.15
CA ARG A 12 -2.91 -4.49 5.64
C ARG A 12 -2.87 -4.68 7.15
N GLY A 13 -1.68 -4.87 7.73
CA GLY A 13 -1.48 -5.18 9.16
C GLY A 13 -1.53 -4.05 10.20
N PRO A 14 -1.32 -2.76 9.86
CA PRO A 14 -1.38 -1.65 10.82
C PRO A 14 -2.71 -1.51 11.56
N LEU A 15 -2.66 -1.02 12.80
CA LEU A 15 -3.81 -0.71 13.65
C LEU A 15 -4.52 0.59 13.24
N CYS A 16 -3.84 1.46 12.50
CA CYS A 16 -4.39 2.74 12.07
C CYS A 16 -3.93 3.14 10.65
N GLY A 17 -4.64 4.11 10.10
CA GLY A 17 -4.40 4.66 8.77
C GLY A 17 -4.94 3.77 7.65
N PRO A 18 -4.71 4.19 6.39
CA PRO A 18 -5.32 3.57 5.23
C PRO A 18 -4.62 2.27 4.81
N LEU A 19 -5.35 1.49 4.02
CA LEU A 19 -4.82 0.53 3.06
C LEU A 19 -4.55 1.29 1.76
N VAL A 20 -3.39 1.08 1.15
CA VAL A 20 -3.00 1.72 -0.12
C VAL A 20 -2.66 0.63 -1.11
N VAL A 21 -3.24 0.69 -2.31
CA VAL A 21 -2.97 -0.26 -3.40
C VAL A 21 -2.55 0.54 -4.62
N ALA A 22 -1.49 0.12 -5.28
CA ALA A 22 -1.02 0.76 -6.50
C ALA A 22 -1.05 -0.24 -7.67
N GLY A 23 -1.36 0.27 -8.86
CA GLY A 23 -1.18 -0.43 -10.12
C GLY A 23 -0.23 0.34 -11.02
N VAL A 24 0.64 -0.34 -11.75
CA VAL A 24 1.69 0.26 -12.58
C VAL A 24 1.82 -0.49 -13.90
N ILE A 25 1.77 0.24 -15.01
CA ILE A 25 2.36 -0.14 -16.30
C ILE A 25 3.67 0.62 -16.44
N LEU A 26 4.77 -0.09 -16.63
CA LEU A 26 6.09 0.52 -16.77
C LEU A 26 6.36 0.88 -18.25
N ASN A 27 6.68 2.15 -18.52
CA ASN A 27 6.95 2.60 -19.89
C ASN A 27 8.42 2.41 -20.27
N ASN A 28 9.32 2.60 -19.29
CA ASN A 28 10.77 2.52 -19.47
C ASN A 28 11.39 1.69 -18.34
N LYS A 29 12.49 0.99 -18.63
CA LYS A 29 13.25 0.29 -17.59
C LYS A 29 13.73 1.28 -16.52
N ILE A 30 13.59 0.89 -15.26
CA ILE A 30 14.12 1.63 -14.10
C ILE A 30 15.16 0.74 -13.42
N ASP A 31 16.39 1.23 -13.31
CA ASP A 31 17.44 0.51 -12.60
C ASP A 31 17.34 0.71 -11.07
N GLY A 32 17.78 -0.32 -10.33
CA GLY A 32 17.79 -0.31 -8.86
C GLY A 32 16.46 -0.71 -8.21
N LEU A 33 15.48 -1.18 -8.98
CA LEU A 33 14.28 -1.82 -8.44
C LEU A 33 14.64 -3.07 -7.64
N ASN A 34 13.96 -3.27 -6.52
CA ASN A 34 14.08 -4.43 -5.65
C ASN A 34 12.83 -4.48 -4.75
N ASP A 35 12.71 -5.54 -3.93
CA ASP A 35 11.73 -5.65 -2.85
C ASP A 35 11.72 -4.36 -2.02
N SER A 36 10.56 -3.71 -1.95
CA SER A 36 10.38 -2.40 -1.32
C SER A 36 10.79 -2.42 0.16
N LYS A 37 10.69 -3.57 0.84
CA LYS A 37 11.07 -3.73 2.26
C LYS A 37 12.58 -3.82 2.44
N LYS A 38 13.33 -4.25 1.41
CA LYS A 38 14.80 -4.31 1.43
C LYS A 38 15.46 -2.98 1.11
N LEU A 39 14.72 -2.07 0.47
CA LEU A 39 15.20 -0.72 0.16
C LEU A 39 15.17 0.18 1.40
N SER A 40 16.14 1.10 1.50
CA SER A 40 16.09 2.18 2.50
C SER A 40 14.94 3.16 2.16
N ALA A 41 14.44 3.91 3.15
CA ALA A 41 13.41 4.91 2.91
C ALA A 41 13.85 5.95 1.86
N LYS A 42 15.10 6.43 1.96
CA LYS A 42 15.71 7.37 1.01
C LYS A 42 15.74 6.80 -0.41
N ASN A 43 16.15 5.54 -0.58
CA ASN A 43 16.20 4.93 -1.91
C ASN A 43 14.79 4.70 -2.48
N ARG A 44 13.82 4.33 -1.64
CA ARG A 44 12.42 4.25 -2.05
C ARG A 44 11.87 5.59 -2.52
N ASP A 45 12.16 6.68 -1.83
CA ASP A 45 11.71 8.02 -2.27
C ASP A 45 12.31 8.41 -3.63
N ILE A 46 13.61 8.16 -3.85
CA ILE A 46 14.24 8.39 -5.16
C ILE A 46 13.59 7.54 -6.26
N LEU A 47 13.33 6.27 -5.97
CA LEU A 47 12.67 5.37 -6.93
C LEU A 47 11.22 5.77 -7.17
N TYR A 48 10.50 6.23 -6.15
CA TYR A 48 9.12 6.72 -6.28
C TYR A 48 9.02 7.79 -7.36
N ASP A 49 9.89 8.80 -7.29
CA ASP A 49 9.88 9.92 -8.25
C ASP A 49 10.22 9.42 -9.67
N LYS A 50 11.19 8.49 -9.80
CA LYS A 50 11.50 7.85 -11.09
C LYS A 50 10.33 7.06 -11.65
N ILE A 51 9.64 6.28 -10.82
CA ILE A 51 8.49 5.47 -11.22
C ILE A 51 7.37 6.37 -11.71
N VAL A 52 7.02 7.42 -10.96
CA VAL A 52 5.99 8.39 -11.34
C VAL A 52 6.25 9.01 -12.72
N LEU A 53 7.51 9.33 -13.02
CA LEU A 53 7.89 9.92 -14.31
C LEU A 53 7.93 8.91 -15.47
N ASN A 54 8.06 7.62 -15.19
CA ASN A 54 8.32 6.58 -16.20
C ASN A 54 7.25 5.49 -16.26
N SER A 55 6.06 5.74 -15.71
CA SER A 55 4.98 4.76 -15.72
C SER A 55 3.61 5.40 -15.92
N ASN A 56 2.66 4.60 -16.41
CA ASN A 56 1.25 4.87 -16.23
C ASN A 56 0.81 4.15 -14.95
N TYR A 57 0.34 4.89 -13.95
CA TYR A 57 0.05 4.34 -12.64
C TYR A 57 -1.24 4.90 -12.03
N PHE A 58 -1.77 4.18 -11.05
CA PHE A 58 -2.92 4.59 -10.26
C PHE A 58 -2.72 4.11 -8.82
N ILE A 59 -3.04 4.97 -7.84
CA ILE A 59 -2.92 4.66 -6.42
C ILE A 59 -4.28 4.87 -5.77
N SER A 60 -4.85 3.78 -5.26
CA SER A 60 -6.10 3.79 -4.49
C SER A 60 -5.80 3.82 -3.00
N PHE A 61 -6.57 4.64 -2.28
CA PHE A 61 -6.56 4.70 -0.81
C PHE A 61 -7.92 4.23 -0.29
N SER A 62 -7.89 3.24 0.61
CA SER A 62 -9.05 2.86 1.42
C SER A 62 -8.83 3.31 2.86
N SER A 63 -9.69 4.21 3.33
CA SER A 63 -9.63 4.79 4.68
C SER A 63 -9.86 3.74 5.78
N ASN A 64 -9.47 4.06 7.02
CA ASN A 64 -9.79 3.21 8.17
C ASN A 64 -11.31 3.04 8.36
N TYR A 65 -12.12 4.06 8.07
CA TYR A 65 -13.57 3.97 8.11
C TYR A 65 -14.14 2.97 7.10
N GLU A 66 -13.61 2.95 5.87
CA GLU A 66 -14.01 1.95 4.87
C GLU A 66 -13.57 0.55 5.28
N ILE A 67 -12.37 0.40 5.83
CA ILE A 67 -11.87 -0.88 6.33
C ILE A 67 -12.75 -1.39 7.47
N ASP A 68 -13.13 -0.52 8.41
CA ASP A 68 -14.02 -0.88 9.51
C ASP A 68 -15.43 -1.25 9.03
N LYS A 69 -15.93 -0.58 7.99
CA LYS A 69 -17.28 -0.80 7.46
C LYS A 69 -17.40 -2.02 6.55
N TYR A 70 -16.40 -2.27 5.71
CA TYR A 70 -16.48 -3.27 4.64
C TYR A 70 -15.50 -4.43 4.80
N GLY A 71 -14.46 -4.28 5.64
CA GLY A 71 -13.38 -5.24 5.79
C GLY A 71 -12.28 -5.12 4.73
N LEU A 72 -11.08 -5.58 5.09
CA LEU A 72 -9.88 -5.48 4.24
C LEU A 72 -10.06 -6.11 2.86
N SER A 73 -10.68 -7.29 2.77
CA SER A 73 -10.84 -8.01 1.49
C SER A 73 -11.74 -7.24 0.52
N CYS A 74 -12.78 -6.58 1.02
CA CYS A 74 -13.65 -5.73 0.20
C CYS A 74 -12.92 -4.45 -0.24
N CYS A 75 -12.14 -3.82 0.65
CA CYS A 75 -11.30 -2.68 0.29
C CYS A 75 -10.24 -3.04 -0.77
N MET A 76 -9.60 -4.22 -0.67
CA MET A 76 -8.69 -4.72 -1.71
C MET A 76 -9.42 -4.90 -3.05
N SER A 77 -10.56 -5.60 -3.05
CA SER A 77 -11.37 -5.81 -4.27
C SER A 77 -11.80 -4.48 -4.91
N LYS A 78 -12.23 -3.50 -4.10
CA LYS A 78 -12.56 -2.15 -4.56
C LYS A 78 -11.34 -1.46 -5.20
N SER A 79 -10.20 -1.46 -4.51
CA SER A 79 -8.98 -0.79 -4.96
C SER A 79 -8.47 -1.35 -6.30
N ILE A 80 -8.50 -2.68 -6.45
CA ILE A 80 -8.12 -3.34 -7.71
C ILE A 80 -9.08 -2.98 -8.85
N LYS A 81 -10.40 -2.93 -8.59
CA LYS A 81 -11.38 -2.48 -9.59
C LYS A 81 -11.16 -1.03 -10.01
N GLU A 82 -10.78 -0.15 -9.09
CA GLU A 82 -10.40 1.23 -9.40
C GLU A 82 -9.15 1.28 -10.28
N ILE A 83 -8.15 0.43 -10.01
CA ILE A 83 -6.96 0.31 -10.86
C ILE A 83 -7.36 -0.11 -12.28
N ILE A 84 -8.12 -1.19 -12.47
CA ILE A 84 -8.57 -1.67 -13.80
C ILE A 84 -9.44 -0.63 -14.53
N LYS A 85 -10.18 0.18 -13.79
CA LYS A 85 -10.97 1.27 -14.38
C LYS A 85 -10.08 2.34 -14.99
N ASN A 86 -9.01 2.74 -14.30
CA ASN A 86 -8.13 3.86 -14.66
C ASN A 86 -6.91 3.46 -15.51
N ILE A 87 -6.45 2.22 -15.41
CA ILE A 87 -5.33 1.67 -16.16
C ILE A 87 -5.87 0.61 -17.13
N LYS A 88 -5.58 0.74 -18.42
CA LYS A 88 -5.93 -0.24 -19.45
C LYS A 88 -4.71 -1.08 -19.81
N ALA A 89 -4.72 -2.33 -19.37
CA ALA A 89 -3.72 -3.35 -19.65
C ALA A 89 -4.38 -4.63 -20.17
N ASP A 90 -3.60 -5.44 -20.89
CA ASP A 90 -4.01 -6.76 -21.38
C ASP A 90 -3.91 -7.82 -20.26
N LEU A 91 -2.94 -7.65 -19.36
CA LEU A 91 -2.69 -8.52 -18.22
C LEU A 91 -2.52 -7.71 -16.94
N TYR A 92 -3.17 -8.16 -15.86
CA TYR A 92 -2.99 -7.63 -14.51
C TYR A 92 -2.46 -8.74 -13.60
N LEU A 93 -1.41 -8.46 -12.83
CA LEU A 93 -0.85 -9.38 -11.85
C LEU A 93 -0.74 -8.70 -10.50
N ILE A 94 -1.39 -9.27 -9.49
CA ILE A 94 -1.26 -8.84 -8.09
C ILE A 94 -0.28 -9.73 -7.33
N ASP A 95 0.57 -9.14 -6.48
CA ASP A 95 1.36 -9.91 -5.53
C ASP A 95 0.47 -10.63 -4.51
N GLY A 96 0.80 -11.89 -4.25
CA GLY A 96 0.18 -12.70 -3.21
C GLY A 96 -0.68 -13.85 -3.74
N ASN A 97 -1.55 -14.35 -2.88
CA ASN A 97 -2.25 -15.63 -3.04
C ASN A 97 -3.73 -15.50 -3.40
N THR A 98 -4.22 -14.31 -3.69
CA THR A 98 -5.65 -14.09 -3.93
C THR A 98 -5.88 -12.93 -4.91
N THR A 99 -6.90 -13.09 -5.76
CA THR A 99 -7.41 -12.04 -6.64
C THR A 99 -8.54 -11.22 -6.00
N PHE A 100 -8.88 -11.52 -4.73
CA PHE A 100 -10.00 -10.89 -4.02
C PHE A 100 -11.33 -10.95 -4.80
N LYS A 101 -11.56 -12.06 -5.52
CA LYS A 101 -12.73 -12.31 -6.38
C LYS A 101 -12.91 -11.28 -7.50
N VAL A 102 -11.84 -10.56 -7.88
CA VAL A 102 -11.86 -9.70 -9.06
C VAL A 102 -11.60 -10.58 -10.29
N PRO A 103 -12.47 -10.56 -11.31
CA PRO A 103 -12.28 -11.36 -12.53
C PRO A 103 -11.16 -10.77 -13.40
N ASN A 104 -10.63 -11.59 -14.30
CA ASN A 104 -9.67 -11.18 -15.35
C ASN A 104 -8.36 -10.57 -14.84
N ILE A 105 -7.90 -11.01 -13.67
CA ILE A 105 -6.57 -10.73 -13.14
C ILE A 105 -5.93 -12.04 -12.66
N SER A 106 -4.60 -12.08 -12.61
CA SER A 106 -3.84 -13.18 -12.04
C SER A 106 -3.20 -12.75 -10.72
N ASN A 107 -2.81 -13.72 -9.89
CA ASN A 107 -2.03 -13.49 -8.69
C ASN A 107 -0.81 -14.42 -8.66
N GLU A 108 0.28 -13.95 -8.09
CA GLU A 108 1.47 -14.78 -7.87
C GLU A 108 2.17 -14.38 -6.57
N ILE A 109 2.57 -15.37 -5.77
CA ILE A 109 3.28 -15.14 -4.52
C ILE A 109 4.71 -14.68 -4.81
N LYS A 110 5.12 -13.56 -4.20
CA LYS A 110 6.44 -12.92 -4.40
C LYS A 110 6.63 -12.43 -5.84
N ALA A 111 5.55 -11.96 -6.46
CA ALA A 111 5.61 -11.29 -7.76
C ALA A 111 6.45 -10.00 -7.66
N ASP A 112 6.47 -9.36 -6.49
CA ASP A 112 7.31 -8.21 -6.15
C ASP A 112 8.83 -8.50 -6.18
N GLN A 113 9.23 -9.77 -6.36
CA GLN A 113 10.63 -10.18 -6.51
C GLN A 113 10.99 -10.57 -7.95
N LYS A 114 9.98 -10.62 -8.85
CA LYS A 114 10.13 -11.14 -10.20
C LYS A 114 9.78 -10.14 -11.29
N TYR A 115 8.75 -9.33 -11.06
CA TYR A 115 8.19 -8.43 -12.07
C TYR A 115 8.41 -6.97 -11.67
N HIS A 116 9.00 -6.19 -12.58
CA HIS A 116 9.36 -4.79 -12.30
C HIS A 116 8.14 -3.92 -12.03
N GLU A 117 7.02 -4.16 -12.69
CA GLU A 117 5.75 -3.44 -12.49
C GLU A 117 5.19 -3.67 -11.10
N VAL A 118 5.33 -4.90 -10.57
CA VAL A 118 4.91 -5.24 -9.20
C VAL A 118 5.87 -4.62 -8.19
N MET A 119 7.19 -4.65 -8.43
CA MET A 119 8.16 -3.91 -7.62
C MET A 119 7.83 -2.41 -7.56
N CYS A 120 7.53 -1.81 -8.71
CA CYS A 120 7.14 -0.40 -8.81
C CYS A 120 5.87 -0.11 -8.01
N SER A 121 4.84 -0.96 -8.17
CA SER A 121 3.59 -0.86 -7.43
C SER A 121 3.81 -0.94 -5.91
N SER A 122 4.67 -1.86 -5.47
CA SER A 122 5.07 -2.01 -4.07
C SER A 122 5.67 -0.72 -3.51
N ILE A 123 6.59 -0.11 -4.25
CA ILE A 123 7.24 1.15 -3.88
C ILE A 123 6.22 2.29 -3.85
N LEU A 124 5.38 2.43 -4.87
CA LEU A 124 4.35 3.48 -4.92
C LEU A 124 3.36 3.37 -3.75
N ALA A 125 2.85 2.17 -3.47
CA ALA A 125 1.93 1.93 -2.37
C ALA A 125 2.61 2.24 -1.01
N LYS A 126 3.83 1.74 -0.82
CA LYS A 126 4.57 1.90 0.44
C LYS A 126 4.92 3.35 0.73
N VAL A 127 5.50 4.06 -0.23
CA VAL A 127 5.92 5.46 -0.04
C VAL A 127 4.71 6.35 0.14
N SER A 128 3.65 6.19 -0.66
CA SER A 128 2.43 6.98 -0.53
C SER A 128 1.77 6.79 0.83
N ARG A 129 1.72 5.54 1.32
CA ARG A 129 1.22 5.25 2.68
C ARG A 129 2.10 5.85 3.76
N ASP A 130 3.42 5.71 3.66
CA ASP A 130 4.33 6.22 4.68
C ASP A 130 4.30 7.75 4.77
N ARG A 131 4.19 8.45 3.63
CA ARG A 131 4.00 9.90 3.56
C ARG A 131 2.67 10.31 4.23
N HIS A 132 1.59 9.56 3.99
CA HIS A 132 0.32 9.78 4.70
C HIS A 132 0.47 9.59 6.22
N MET A 133 1.14 8.53 6.68
CA MET A 133 1.32 8.32 8.12
C MET A 133 2.21 9.41 8.78
N ILE A 134 3.21 9.93 8.06
CA ILE A 134 4.01 11.06 8.52
C ILE A 134 3.15 12.33 8.63
N SER A 135 2.22 12.58 7.70
CA SER A 135 1.31 13.71 7.82
C SER A 135 0.36 13.55 9.02
N GLN A 136 -0.12 12.33 9.27
CA GLN A 136 -0.94 12.04 10.45
C GLN A 136 -0.17 12.22 11.76
N HIS A 137 1.14 11.95 11.79
CA HIS A 137 1.96 12.21 12.98
C HIS A 137 1.93 13.68 13.40
N LYS A 138 1.88 14.61 12.45
CA LYS A 138 1.80 16.05 12.74
C LYS A 138 0.51 16.41 13.50
N LEU A 139 -0.58 15.69 13.24
CA LEU A 139 -1.87 15.86 13.94
C LEU A 139 -1.92 15.09 15.26
N TYR A 140 -1.22 13.96 15.35
CA TYR A 140 -1.21 13.07 16.50
C TYR A 140 0.23 12.74 16.94
N PRO A 141 0.99 13.74 17.44
CA PRO A 141 2.44 13.60 17.68
C PRO A 141 2.77 12.55 18.75
N ASN A 142 1.86 12.32 19.69
CA ASN A 142 2.06 11.40 20.81
C ASN A 142 2.10 9.90 20.42
N TYR A 143 1.78 9.55 19.18
CA TYR A 143 1.60 8.16 18.74
C TYR A 143 2.78 7.60 17.92
N GLY A 144 3.76 8.45 17.56
CA GLY A 144 4.96 8.00 16.81
C GLY A 144 4.67 7.45 15.40
N PHE A 145 3.61 7.90 14.74
CA PHE A 145 3.22 7.45 13.39
C PHE A 145 4.28 7.71 12.31
N ASP A 146 5.18 8.65 12.53
CA ASP A 146 6.36 8.91 11.70
C ASP A 146 7.36 7.74 11.75
N LYS A 147 7.40 6.96 12.82
CA LYS A 147 8.29 5.80 12.99
C LYS A 147 7.56 4.49 12.77
N ASN A 148 6.50 4.26 13.53
CA ASN A 148 5.79 2.98 13.52
C ASN A 148 4.81 2.83 12.34
N LYS A 149 4.50 3.90 11.60
CA LYS A 149 3.57 3.90 10.44
C LYS A 149 2.21 3.26 10.73
N GLY A 150 1.76 3.31 11.99
CA GLY A 150 0.52 2.72 12.48
C GLY A 150 0.58 1.23 12.82
N TYR A 151 1.72 0.56 12.67
CA TYR A 151 1.89 -0.82 13.13
C TYR A 151 1.82 -0.90 14.66
N GLY A 152 1.29 -2.01 15.18
CA GLY A 152 1.16 -2.29 16.62
C GLY A 152 2.51 -2.57 17.30
N THR A 153 3.40 -1.59 17.29
CA THR A 153 4.66 -1.62 18.04
C THR A 153 4.41 -1.38 19.53
N LYS A 154 5.36 -1.76 20.39
CA LYS A 154 5.28 -1.48 21.83
C LYS A 154 4.97 -0.01 22.11
N THR A 155 5.68 0.91 21.46
CA THR A 155 5.48 2.36 21.59
C THR A 155 4.09 2.82 21.14
N HIS A 156 3.50 2.17 20.14
CA HIS A 156 2.17 2.51 19.66
C HIS A 156 1.09 2.06 20.66
N TYR A 157 1.19 0.84 21.19
CA TYR A 157 0.29 0.37 22.24
C TYR A 157 0.39 1.20 23.52
N GLU A 158 1.60 1.60 23.93
CA GLU A 158 1.80 2.51 25.07
C GLU A 158 1.12 3.87 24.85
N ALA A 159 1.21 4.43 23.63
CA ALA A 159 0.50 5.65 23.28
C ALA A 159 -1.02 5.47 23.32
N ILE A 160 -1.55 4.35 22.81
CA ILE A 160 -2.98 4.03 22.88
C ILE A 160 -3.45 3.92 24.35
N LYS A 161 -2.67 3.23 25.20
CA LYS A 161 -2.95 3.14 26.65
C LYS A 161 -3.07 4.50 27.32
N LYS A 162 -2.16 5.40 26.97
CA LYS A 162 -2.02 6.71 27.63
C LYS A 162 -2.99 7.76 27.08
N TYR A 163 -3.24 7.76 25.78
CA TYR A 163 -3.94 8.85 25.08
C TYR A 163 -5.25 8.41 24.41
N GLY A 164 -5.60 7.13 24.46
CA GLY A 164 -6.78 6.57 23.82
C GLY A 164 -6.59 6.31 22.31
N LEU A 165 -7.70 6.03 21.62
CA LEU A 165 -7.69 5.87 20.16
C LEU A 165 -7.88 7.21 19.46
N THR A 166 -7.16 7.42 18.36
CA THR A 166 -7.40 8.53 17.43
C THR A 166 -8.46 8.17 16.38
N PRO A 167 -9.06 9.16 15.69
CA PRO A 167 -10.02 8.92 14.59
C PRO A 167 -9.50 8.07 13.43
N ILE A 168 -8.18 7.95 13.26
CA ILE A 168 -7.58 7.15 12.17
C ILE A 168 -7.33 5.68 12.55
N HIS A 169 -7.62 5.27 13.79
CA HIS A 169 -7.53 3.86 14.19
C HIS A 169 -8.64 3.03 13.54
N ARG A 170 -8.32 1.77 13.25
CA ARG A 170 -9.26 0.77 12.72
C ARG A 170 -9.94 0.10 13.89
N LYS A 171 -11.16 0.51 14.19
CA LYS A 171 -11.92 0.05 15.37
C LYS A 171 -12.32 -1.41 15.26
N SER A 172 -12.41 -1.94 14.04
CA SER A 172 -12.70 -3.35 13.77
C SER A 172 -11.53 -4.29 14.07
N PHE A 173 -10.31 -3.76 14.24
CA PHE A 173 -9.13 -4.58 14.51
C PHE A 173 -9.04 -4.88 15.99
N LYS A 174 -8.57 -6.09 16.35
CA LYS A 174 -8.27 -6.43 17.73
C LYS A 174 -7.08 -5.62 18.21
N ILE A 175 -7.33 -4.62 19.05
CA ILE A 175 -6.30 -3.85 19.76
C ILE A 175 -6.16 -4.47 21.15
N VAL A 176 -5.06 -5.17 21.38
CA VAL A 176 -4.76 -5.75 22.70
C VAL A 176 -4.04 -4.69 23.53
N ILE A 177 -4.78 -4.10 24.47
CA ILE A 177 -4.29 -3.08 25.39
C ILE A 177 -4.04 -3.75 26.74
#